data_AF-A0A2U4EXK2-F1
#
_entry.id   AF-A0A2U4EXK2-F1
#
_cell.length_a   1.000
_cell.length_b   1.000
_cell.length_c   1.000
_cell.angle_alpha   90.00
_cell.angle_beta   90.00
_cell.angle_gamma   90.00
#
_symmetry.space_group_name_H-M   'P 1'
#
loop_
_entity.id
_entity.type
_entity.pdbx_description
1 polymer ?
#
loop_
_entity_poly.entity_id
_entity_poly.type
_entity_poly.pdbx_seq_one_letter_code
_entity_poly.pdbx_strand_id
1 'polypeptide(L)'
;MKNIYLFLLIVSIFIVSCANKITAPSESNGIIYYDYDTAETKKYSIMKNDNNTYTYITVKSTFRKLAESKNTIIYVEDGQDITRDYIMNFINKFEEYYPKEVEIYGEPSDIDGNGKIIFLMASLNINKKPNERSFGGYFASSDLLYGKNGERGEYLHVDIEDSIYSVVGIMMHELQHLINYNMNAINGNKSMDIWLDEALSESTSYLFSKDIVKSRGEYFVETPYYSFYSWYMQSNNRNNIFGEISFIISYSSVSVFMNWLNNKTGGNYNIYKEIAHSSTSLTSEERLTGITSKYGLGDNMDDVMLNWIDGLSKGDLPGISISAINPSYPNISQNGSIPLLPKSVIVYNTASIPTDSKIKTIQLSGEGWNGFSAVVNTSENKKAGYADEADIVRLNLTQVNGLSSSMKYKSLDLDSLKGYPFIDKVFSKDYIIE
;
A
#
# COMPACT_ATOMS: atom_id res chain seq x y z
N MET A 1 -24.38 58.00 -45.40
CA MET A 1 -23.89 57.95 -44.00
C MET A 1 -24.58 56.85 -43.17
N LYS A 2 -24.68 55.61 -43.68
CA LYS A 2 -25.28 54.46 -42.96
C LYS A 2 -24.33 53.25 -42.83
N ASN A 3 -23.24 53.21 -43.59
CA ASN A 3 -22.30 52.08 -43.60
C ASN A 3 -21.09 52.26 -42.65
N ILE A 4 -20.92 53.43 -42.03
CA ILE A 4 -19.83 53.69 -41.07
C ILE A 4 -20.18 53.16 -39.67
N TYR A 5 -21.46 53.18 -39.28
CA TYR A 5 -21.90 52.69 -37.96
C TYR A 5 -21.89 51.16 -37.84
N LEU A 6 -22.09 50.43 -38.94
CA LEU A 6 -22.03 48.96 -38.93
C LEU A 6 -20.59 48.45 -38.79
N PHE A 7 -19.61 49.17 -39.35
CA PHE A 7 -18.19 48.84 -39.25
C PHE A 7 -17.63 49.15 -37.85
N LEU A 8 -18.09 50.23 -37.22
CA LEU A 8 -17.75 50.55 -35.83
C LEU A 8 -18.32 49.54 -34.83
N LEU A 9 -19.52 48.99 -35.07
CA LEU A 9 -20.12 47.97 -34.20
C LEU A 9 -19.35 46.64 -34.24
N ILE A 10 -18.91 46.20 -35.44
CA ILE A 10 -18.14 44.96 -35.61
C ILE A 10 -16.73 45.10 -35.00
N VAL A 11 -16.09 46.26 -35.10
CA VAL A 11 -14.79 46.50 -34.47
C VAL A 11 -14.90 46.59 -32.93
N SER A 12 -16.01 47.10 -32.38
CA SER A 12 -16.23 47.09 -30.92
C SER A 12 -16.53 45.70 -30.32
N ILE A 13 -17.12 44.77 -31.09
CA ILE A 13 -17.34 43.38 -30.63
C ILE A 13 -16.01 42.60 -30.57
N PHE A 14 -15.04 42.92 -31.45
CA PHE A 14 -13.72 42.30 -31.40
C PHE A 14 -12.76 42.91 -30.36
N ILE A 15 -12.89 44.21 -30.03
CA ILE A 15 -12.00 44.87 -29.06
C ILE A 15 -12.40 44.58 -27.60
N VAL A 16 -13.67 44.26 -27.31
CA VAL A 16 -14.11 43.84 -25.96
C VAL A 16 -13.76 42.37 -25.65
N SER A 17 -13.33 41.59 -26.66
CA SER A 17 -12.79 40.24 -26.46
C SER A 17 -11.31 40.23 -26.06
N CYS A 18 -10.64 41.38 -26.01
CA CYS A 18 -9.22 41.49 -25.66
C CYS A 18 -9.02 41.93 -24.20
N ALA A 19 -9.42 41.11 -23.24
CA ALA A 19 -9.01 41.29 -21.84
C ALA A 19 -8.83 39.99 -21.03
N ASN A 20 -9.35 38.85 -21.49
CA ASN A 20 -8.98 37.54 -20.94
C ASN A 20 -8.17 36.81 -22.01
N LYS A 21 -6.83 36.89 -21.94
CA LYS A 21 -5.99 35.95 -22.68
C LYS A 21 -6.21 34.58 -22.06
N ILE A 22 -7.20 33.84 -22.56
CA ILE A 22 -7.26 32.40 -22.35
C ILE A 22 -6.11 31.85 -23.18
N THR A 23 -4.97 31.62 -22.55
CA THR A 23 -3.84 30.91 -23.14
C THR A 23 -4.32 29.52 -23.48
N ALA A 24 -4.30 29.16 -24.77
CA ALA A 24 -4.65 27.82 -25.19
C ALA A 24 -3.77 26.79 -24.45
N PRO A 25 -4.30 25.61 -24.09
CA PRO A 25 -3.48 24.57 -23.47
C PRO A 25 -2.26 24.25 -24.33
N SER A 26 -1.12 24.01 -23.69
CA SER A 26 0.09 23.61 -24.40
C SER A 26 0.20 22.09 -24.44
N GLU A 27 0.59 21.52 -25.56
CA GLU A 27 0.77 20.08 -25.73
C GLU A 27 2.26 19.73 -25.88
N SER A 28 2.70 18.68 -25.19
CA SER A 28 4.05 18.13 -25.34
C SER A 28 4.01 16.62 -25.10
N ASN A 29 4.51 15.83 -26.06
CA ASN A 29 4.55 14.37 -25.98
C ASN A 29 3.18 13.71 -25.65
N GLY A 30 2.08 14.25 -26.20
CA GLY A 30 0.72 13.75 -25.93
C GLY A 30 0.17 14.09 -24.54
N ILE A 31 0.84 14.99 -23.80
CA ILE A 31 0.36 15.56 -22.55
C ILE A 31 -0.11 16.98 -22.82
N ILE A 32 -1.37 17.25 -22.49
CA ILE A 32 -1.98 18.57 -22.53
C ILE A 32 -1.82 19.21 -21.16
N TYR A 33 -1.26 20.42 -21.12
CA TYR A 33 -1.07 21.22 -19.92
C TYR A 33 -1.92 22.49 -19.99
N TYR A 34 -2.71 22.73 -18.95
CA TYR A 34 -3.60 23.88 -18.85
C TYR A 34 -2.94 24.99 -18.06
N ASP A 35 -3.16 26.23 -18.49
CA ASP A 35 -2.66 27.42 -17.82
C ASP A 35 -3.35 27.57 -16.44
N TYR A 36 -2.56 27.77 -15.39
CA TYR A 36 -3.06 27.85 -14.02
C TYR A 36 -4.17 28.89 -13.84
N ASP A 37 -4.05 30.07 -14.45
CA ASP A 37 -4.99 31.17 -14.23
C ASP A 37 -6.34 30.92 -14.92
N THR A 38 -6.39 30.02 -15.90
CA THR A 38 -7.58 29.78 -16.73
C THR A 38 -8.09 28.34 -16.70
N ALA A 39 -7.35 27.42 -16.09
CA ALA A 39 -7.72 26.03 -15.90
C ALA A 39 -9.06 25.90 -15.15
N GLU A 40 -9.84 24.90 -15.55
CA GLU A 40 -11.10 24.61 -14.87
C GLU A 40 -10.86 24.19 -13.42
N THR A 41 -11.81 24.56 -12.56
CA THR A 41 -11.79 24.21 -11.14
C THR A 41 -13.01 23.40 -10.75
N LYS A 42 -12.81 22.41 -9.89
CA LYS A 42 -13.86 21.62 -9.26
C LYS A 42 -13.67 21.56 -7.75
N LYS A 43 -14.71 21.23 -7.00
CA LYS A 43 -14.63 21.04 -5.55
C LYS A 43 -14.76 19.57 -5.21
N TYR A 44 -13.78 19.04 -4.50
CA TYR A 44 -13.73 17.65 -4.08
C TYR A 44 -13.58 17.54 -2.57
N SER A 45 -14.26 16.54 -1.99
CA SER A 45 -14.01 16.11 -0.62
C SER A 45 -12.89 15.08 -0.63
N ILE A 46 -11.85 15.31 0.17
CA ILE A 46 -10.69 14.44 0.33
C ILE A 46 -10.41 14.20 1.82
N MET A 47 -9.77 13.09 2.15
CA MET A 47 -9.31 12.79 3.49
C MET A 47 -7.89 13.32 3.70
N LYS A 48 -7.67 13.98 4.82
CA LYS A 48 -6.35 14.41 5.29
C LYS A 48 -6.06 13.79 6.65
N ASN A 49 -4.82 13.41 6.90
CA ASN A 49 -4.35 12.95 8.19
C ASN A 49 -3.93 14.15 9.06
N ASP A 50 -4.54 14.28 10.25
CA ASP A 50 -4.11 15.26 11.25
C ASP A 50 -3.08 14.64 12.18
N ASN A 51 -1.82 15.06 12.05
CA ASN A 51 -0.72 14.53 12.85
C ASN A 51 -0.72 14.99 14.32
N ASN A 52 -1.57 15.97 14.69
CA ASN A 52 -1.75 16.31 16.11
C ASN A 52 -2.65 15.30 16.83
N THR A 53 -3.69 14.79 16.16
CA THR A 53 -4.70 13.89 16.74
C THR A 53 -4.58 12.45 16.27
N TYR A 54 -3.76 12.20 15.24
CA TYR A 54 -3.62 10.91 14.53
C TYR A 54 -4.96 10.40 13.98
N THR A 55 -5.78 11.31 13.46
CA THR A 55 -7.10 11.01 12.90
C THR A 55 -7.22 11.51 11.46
N TYR A 56 -8.04 10.82 10.68
CA TYR A 56 -8.42 11.27 9.34
C TYR A 56 -9.60 12.24 9.44
N ILE A 57 -9.52 13.35 8.73
CA ILE A 57 -10.60 14.33 8.59
C ILE A 57 -10.96 14.52 7.11
N THR A 58 -12.24 14.73 6.83
CA THR A 58 -12.70 15.09 5.49
C THR A 58 -12.62 16.60 5.31
N VAL A 59 -12.00 17.03 4.22
CA VAL A 59 -11.88 18.43 3.84
C VAL A 59 -12.41 18.62 2.43
N LYS A 60 -13.27 19.62 2.25
CA LYS A 60 -13.75 20.04 0.93
C LYS A 60 -12.87 21.15 0.38
N SER A 61 -12.09 20.84 -0.64
CA SER A 61 -11.12 21.76 -1.26
C SER A 61 -11.46 22.04 -2.72
N THR A 62 -10.98 23.17 -3.24
CA THR A 62 -11.00 23.48 -4.68
C THR A 62 -9.77 22.87 -5.33
N PHE A 63 -9.96 22.22 -6.47
CA PHE A 63 -8.91 21.61 -7.27
C PHE A 63 -8.97 22.15 -8.69
N ARG A 64 -7.82 22.19 -9.34
CA ARG A 64 -7.64 22.74 -10.67
C ARG A 64 -7.07 21.70 -11.62
N LYS A 65 -7.70 21.53 -12.78
CA LYS A 65 -7.23 20.59 -13.81
C LYS A 65 -6.00 21.17 -14.50
N LEU A 66 -4.81 20.70 -14.15
CA LEU A 66 -3.56 21.26 -14.67
C LEU A 66 -2.97 20.48 -15.84
N ALA A 67 -3.29 19.18 -15.94
CA ALA A 67 -2.80 18.38 -17.05
C ALA A 67 -3.70 17.19 -17.35
N GLU A 68 -3.60 16.67 -18.56
CA GLU A 68 -4.13 15.37 -18.93
C GLU A 68 -3.26 14.71 -20.00
N SER A 69 -3.27 13.39 -20.02
CA SER A 69 -2.61 12.56 -21.03
C SER A 69 -3.58 11.50 -21.55
N LYS A 70 -3.04 10.43 -22.14
CA LYS A 70 -3.84 9.32 -22.67
C LYS A 70 -4.64 8.62 -21.58
N ASN A 71 -4.01 8.27 -20.47
CA ASN A 71 -4.59 7.41 -19.43
C ASN A 71 -4.87 8.17 -18.12
N THR A 72 -4.54 9.46 -18.01
CA THR A 72 -4.77 10.20 -16.75
C THR A 72 -5.17 11.66 -16.90
N ILE A 73 -5.84 12.18 -15.86
CA ILE A 73 -6.12 13.60 -15.62
C ILE A 73 -5.54 13.99 -14.27
N ILE A 74 -4.84 15.13 -14.21
CA ILE A 74 -4.26 15.67 -12.99
C ILE A 74 -5.03 16.90 -12.52
N TYR A 75 -5.59 16.79 -11.32
CA TYR A 75 -6.15 17.88 -10.54
C TYR A 75 -5.27 18.19 -9.34
N VAL A 76 -4.91 19.45 -9.15
CA VAL A 76 -4.11 19.89 -8.00
C VAL A 76 -4.93 20.80 -7.10
N GLU A 77 -4.86 20.59 -5.79
CA GLU A 77 -5.50 21.47 -4.80
C GLU A 77 -5.01 22.92 -4.97
N ASP A 78 -5.93 23.89 -4.95
CA ASP A 78 -5.58 25.31 -5.10
C ASP A 78 -4.62 25.75 -3.99
N GLY A 79 -3.60 26.54 -4.36
CA GLY A 79 -2.61 27.07 -3.42
C GLY A 79 -1.40 26.17 -3.17
N GLN A 80 -1.35 24.99 -3.81
CA GLN A 80 -0.18 24.12 -3.77
C GLN A 80 0.94 24.63 -4.68
N ASP A 81 2.18 24.63 -4.18
CA ASP A 81 3.38 25.00 -4.94
C ASP A 81 3.94 23.79 -5.68
N ILE A 82 3.33 23.46 -6.82
CA ILE A 82 3.74 22.36 -7.68
C ILE A 82 4.25 22.89 -9.02
N THR A 83 5.42 22.41 -9.44
CA THR A 83 6.00 22.84 -10.71
C THR A 83 5.41 22.06 -11.88
N ARG A 84 5.39 22.68 -13.07
CA ARG A 84 5.04 22.00 -14.32
C ARG A 84 5.92 20.76 -14.53
N ASP A 85 7.23 20.86 -14.28
CA ASP A 85 8.17 19.75 -14.47
C ASP A 85 7.84 18.56 -13.56
N TYR A 86 7.40 18.82 -12.33
CA TYR A 86 6.94 17.75 -11.43
C TYR A 86 5.72 17.03 -12.02
N ILE A 87 4.70 17.76 -12.45
CA ILE A 87 3.48 17.18 -13.06
C ILE A 87 3.83 16.38 -14.32
N MET A 88 4.70 16.92 -15.18
CA MET A 88 5.12 16.24 -16.41
C MET A 88 5.90 14.96 -16.09
N ASN A 89 6.80 14.98 -15.11
CA ASN A 89 7.53 13.79 -14.68
C ASN A 89 6.61 12.72 -14.10
N PHE A 90 5.64 13.13 -13.27
CA PHE A 90 4.61 12.24 -12.73
C PHE A 90 3.84 11.54 -13.84
N ILE A 91 3.27 12.31 -14.78
CA ILE A 91 2.48 11.77 -15.90
C ILE A 91 3.33 10.87 -16.80
N ASN A 92 4.54 11.29 -17.15
CA ASN A 92 5.42 10.47 -17.98
C ASN A 92 5.70 9.11 -17.32
N LYS A 93 5.91 9.08 -16.00
CA LYS A 93 6.09 7.83 -15.26
C LYS A 93 4.82 7.01 -15.16
N PHE A 94 3.66 7.64 -14.97
CA PHE A 94 2.38 6.97 -15.02
C PHE A 94 2.18 6.26 -16.36
N GLU A 95 2.33 7.00 -17.48
CA GLU A 95 2.14 6.47 -18.83
C GLU A 95 3.18 5.38 -19.20
N GLU A 96 4.41 5.47 -18.67
CA GLU A 96 5.44 4.45 -18.84
C GLU A 96 5.06 3.13 -18.15
N TYR A 97 4.52 3.18 -16.94
CA TYR A 97 4.29 2.00 -16.10
C TYR A 97 2.87 1.43 -16.22
N TYR A 98 1.88 2.25 -16.56
CA TYR A 98 0.48 1.86 -16.67
C TYR A 98 0.23 0.59 -17.51
N PRO A 99 0.85 0.40 -18.70
CA PRO A 99 0.64 -0.83 -19.47
C PRO A 99 1.10 -2.10 -18.73
N LYS A 100 2.18 -2.01 -17.96
CA LYS A 100 2.71 -3.15 -17.19
C LYS A 100 1.83 -3.44 -15.97
N GLU A 101 1.37 -2.40 -15.28
CA GLU A 101 0.42 -2.53 -14.17
C GLU A 101 -0.85 -3.28 -14.62
N VAL A 102 -1.45 -2.84 -15.73
CA VAL A 102 -2.63 -3.49 -16.31
C VAL A 102 -2.34 -4.92 -16.79
N GLU A 103 -1.17 -5.17 -17.39
CA GLU A 103 -0.77 -6.51 -17.83
C GLU A 103 -0.71 -7.54 -16.68
N ILE A 104 -0.32 -7.09 -15.48
CA ILE A 104 -0.12 -7.95 -14.32
C ILE A 104 -1.43 -8.12 -13.54
N TYR A 105 -2.16 -7.04 -13.27
CA TYR A 105 -3.27 -7.05 -12.32
C TYR A 105 -4.66 -7.00 -12.97
N GLY A 106 -4.75 -6.60 -14.24
CA GLY A 106 -6.00 -6.46 -14.99
C GLY A 106 -6.39 -5.01 -15.25
N GLU A 107 -7.58 -4.82 -15.80
CA GLU A 107 -8.05 -3.50 -16.21
C GLU A 107 -8.66 -2.73 -15.02
N PRO A 108 -8.43 -1.40 -14.92
CA PRO A 108 -9.21 -0.56 -14.03
C PRO A 108 -10.67 -0.49 -14.50
N SER A 109 -11.55 0.04 -13.65
CA SER A 109 -12.90 0.40 -14.09
C SER A 109 -12.89 1.65 -14.98
N ASP A 110 -14.01 1.93 -15.64
CA ASP A 110 -14.29 3.20 -16.33
C ASP A 110 -15.74 3.60 -16.04
N ILE A 111 -16.01 3.92 -14.77
CA ILE A 111 -17.36 4.18 -14.26
C ILE A 111 -17.93 5.49 -14.83
N ASP A 112 -17.08 6.48 -15.06
CA ASP A 112 -17.48 7.77 -15.59
C ASP A 112 -17.40 7.87 -17.12
N GLY A 113 -16.83 6.85 -17.78
CA GLY A 113 -16.75 6.73 -19.24
C GLY A 113 -15.72 7.65 -19.89
N ASN A 114 -14.81 8.25 -19.11
CA ASN A 114 -13.80 9.15 -19.61
C ASN A 114 -12.53 8.42 -20.09
N GLY A 115 -12.35 7.15 -19.71
CA GLY A 115 -11.24 6.29 -20.10
C GLY A 115 -9.89 6.62 -19.43
N LYS A 116 -9.89 7.36 -18.31
CA LYS A 116 -8.71 7.90 -17.63
C LYS A 116 -8.82 7.82 -16.11
N ILE A 117 -7.68 7.64 -15.46
CA ILE A 117 -7.56 7.72 -14.01
C ILE A 117 -7.39 9.18 -13.58
N ILE A 118 -8.14 9.64 -12.58
CA ILE A 118 -8.11 11.01 -12.09
C ILE A 118 -7.24 11.09 -10.83
N PHE A 119 -6.11 11.77 -10.88
CA PHE A 119 -5.31 12.06 -9.69
C PHE A 119 -5.75 13.37 -9.03
N LEU A 120 -6.10 13.30 -7.75
CA LEU A 120 -6.29 14.45 -6.86
C LEU A 120 -5.02 14.63 -6.03
N MET A 121 -4.20 15.59 -6.44
CA MET A 121 -2.92 15.93 -5.81
C MET A 121 -3.12 17.03 -4.76
N ALA A 122 -2.73 16.78 -3.51
CA ALA A 122 -2.91 17.71 -2.39
C ALA A 122 -1.85 17.48 -1.30
N SER A 123 -1.73 18.41 -0.36
CA SER A 123 -1.07 18.10 0.93
C SER A 123 -2.07 17.32 1.79
N LEU A 124 -1.83 16.02 1.94
CA LEU A 124 -2.69 15.08 2.69
C LEU A 124 -2.36 15.05 4.18
N ASN A 125 -1.25 15.67 4.59
CA ASN A 125 -0.73 15.59 5.95
C ASN A 125 -0.75 16.96 6.63
N ILE A 126 -1.80 17.25 7.40
CA ILE A 126 -1.85 18.51 8.15
C ILE A 126 -1.12 18.38 9.49
N ASN A 127 -0.53 19.49 9.95
CA ASN A 127 0.22 19.59 11.20
C ASN A 127 1.42 18.62 11.32
N LYS A 128 1.89 18.04 10.20
CA LYS A 128 3.00 17.10 10.17
C LYS A 128 4.30 17.78 10.62
N LYS A 129 4.98 17.20 11.58
CA LYS A 129 6.32 17.63 12.01
C LYS A 129 7.40 16.90 11.21
N PRO A 130 8.64 17.44 11.17
CA PRO A 130 9.76 16.71 10.60
C PRO A 130 9.91 15.31 11.20
N ASN A 131 10.10 14.31 10.35
CA ASN A 131 10.26 12.89 10.70
C ASN A 131 9.02 12.18 11.27
N GLU A 132 7.83 12.77 11.15
CA GLU A 132 6.56 12.05 11.38
C GLU A 132 6.14 11.26 10.14
N ARG A 133 5.31 10.24 10.38
CA ARG A 133 4.80 9.32 9.33
C ARG A 133 4.04 10.11 8.26
N SER A 134 4.17 9.69 7.01
CA SER A 134 3.48 10.33 5.88
C SER A 134 2.33 9.46 5.40
N PHE A 135 1.14 10.04 5.35
CA PHE A 135 0.03 9.48 4.59
C PHE A 135 0.24 9.82 3.12
N GLY A 136 0.74 8.86 2.35
CA GLY A 136 1.29 9.13 1.01
C GLY A 136 0.23 9.21 -0.09
N GLY A 137 -0.88 8.50 0.08
CA GLY A 137 -1.95 8.42 -0.89
C GLY A 137 -3.06 7.51 -0.42
N TYR A 138 -4.14 7.49 -1.19
CA TYR A 138 -5.19 6.49 -1.00
C TYR A 138 -6.12 6.33 -2.21
N PHE A 139 -6.62 5.10 -2.34
CA PHE A 139 -7.82 4.74 -3.06
C PHE A 139 -9.03 4.61 -2.12
N ALA A 140 -10.17 5.16 -2.54
CA ALA A 140 -11.43 5.02 -1.82
C ALA A 140 -12.50 4.40 -2.73
N SER A 141 -12.93 3.19 -2.41
CA SER A 141 -13.98 2.46 -3.15
C SER A 141 -15.31 3.24 -3.27
N SER A 142 -15.60 4.11 -2.31
CA SER A 142 -16.74 5.02 -2.34
C SER A 142 -16.72 5.99 -3.53
N ASP A 143 -15.55 6.34 -4.06
CA ASP A 143 -15.44 7.22 -5.22
C ASP A 143 -15.94 6.54 -6.50
N LEU A 144 -15.80 5.21 -6.58
CA LEU A 144 -16.39 4.40 -7.64
C LEU A 144 -17.89 4.15 -7.42
N LEU A 145 -18.35 4.00 -6.17
CA LEU A 145 -19.74 3.62 -5.86
C LEU A 145 -20.69 4.81 -5.79
N TYR A 146 -20.27 5.88 -5.11
CA TYR A 146 -21.09 7.04 -4.77
C TYR A 146 -20.53 8.33 -5.41
N GLY A 147 -19.22 8.36 -5.66
CA GLY A 147 -18.55 9.50 -6.26
C GLY A 147 -18.36 10.66 -5.30
N LYS A 148 -17.77 11.74 -5.83
CA LYS A 148 -17.52 12.98 -5.09
C LYS A 148 -18.59 14.00 -5.42
N ASN A 149 -19.53 14.19 -4.50
CA ASN A 149 -20.78 14.94 -4.73
C ASN A 149 -21.65 14.34 -5.86
N GLY A 150 -21.69 13.01 -5.98
CA GLY A 150 -22.44 12.29 -7.01
C GLY A 150 -21.69 12.10 -8.33
N GLU A 151 -20.51 12.72 -8.49
CA GLU A 151 -19.62 12.47 -9.63
C GLU A 151 -18.75 11.23 -9.33
N ARG A 152 -19.21 10.06 -9.77
CA ARG A 152 -18.45 8.80 -9.71
C ARG A 152 -17.25 8.88 -10.65
N GLY A 153 -16.19 8.13 -10.35
CA GLY A 153 -15.01 8.04 -11.22
C GLY A 153 -13.80 7.40 -10.55
N GLU A 154 -12.77 7.15 -11.35
CA GLU A 154 -11.52 6.50 -10.99
C GLU A 154 -10.55 7.49 -10.31
N TYR A 155 -10.92 7.95 -9.10
CA TYR A 155 -10.12 8.90 -8.34
C TYR A 155 -9.04 8.21 -7.50
N LEU A 156 -7.79 8.66 -7.66
CA LEU A 156 -6.65 8.33 -6.79
C LEU A 156 -6.14 9.60 -6.12
N HIS A 157 -5.79 9.53 -4.83
CA HIS A 157 -5.33 10.68 -4.05
C HIS A 157 -3.87 10.50 -3.71
N VAL A 158 -3.09 11.57 -3.89
CA VAL A 158 -1.63 11.51 -3.76
C VAL A 158 -1.14 12.74 -3.03
N ASP A 159 -0.27 12.53 -2.05
CA ASP A 159 0.45 13.58 -1.36
C ASP A 159 1.57 14.15 -2.24
N ILE A 160 1.72 15.47 -2.27
CA ILE A 160 2.69 16.17 -3.12
C ILE A 160 3.91 16.71 -2.36
N GLU A 161 3.97 16.55 -1.04
CA GLU A 161 5.11 17.03 -0.24
C GLU A 161 6.30 16.06 -0.30
N ASP A 162 6.08 14.87 -0.86
CA ASP A 162 7.05 13.80 -0.96
C ASP A 162 7.88 13.85 -2.26
N SER A 163 9.03 13.17 -2.27
CA SER A 163 9.89 13.12 -3.45
C SER A 163 9.18 12.41 -4.61
N ILE A 164 9.46 12.82 -5.86
CA ILE A 164 8.84 12.23 -7.05
C ILE A 164 9.04 10.69 -7.12
N TYR A 165 10.17 10.17 -6.63
CA TYR A 165 10.44 8.73 -6.64
C TYR A 165 9.57 7.93 -5.66
N SER A 166 9.26 8.53 -4.50
CA SER A 166 8.33 7.97 -3.53
C SER A 166 6.90 8.03 -4.07
N VAL A 167 6.52 9.18 -4.62
CA VAL A 167 5.19 9.42 -5.18
C VAL A 167 4.88 8.50 -6.36
N VAL A 168 5.85 8.17 -7.20
CA VAL A 168 5.65 7.21 -8.31
C VAL A 168 5.34 5.80 -7.81
N GLY A 169 5.94 5.37 -6.70
CA GLY A 169 5.61 4.08 -6.09
C GLY A 169 4.21 4.06 -5.51
N ILE A 170 3.84 5.11 -4.77
CA ILE A 170 2.48 5.30 -4.23
C ILE A 170 1.45 5.29 -5.35
N MET A 171 1.71 6.04 -6.42
CA MET A 171 0.82 6.12 -7.58
C MET A 171 0.48 4.75 -8.17
N MET A 172 1.47 3.85 -8.32
CA MET A 172 1.23 2.50 -8.83
C MET A 172 0.54 1.61 -7.79
N HIS A 173 0.91 1.75 -6.51
CA HIS A 173 0.27 1.05 -5.39
C HIS A 173 -1.23 1.37 -5.32
N GLU A 174 -1.61 2.65 -5.38
CA GLU A 174 -3.03 3.04 -5.35
C GLU A 174 -3.79 2.63 -6.62
N LEU A 175 -3.12 2.62 -7.77
CA LEU A 175 -3.71 2.10 -9.00
C LEU A 175 -4.00 0.59 -8.87
N GLN A 176 -3.12 -0.16 -8.20
CA GLN A 176 -3.34 -1.58 -7.93
C GLN A 176 -4.63 -1.78 -7.14
N HIS A 177 -4.87 -1.02 -6.06
CA HIS A 177 -6.11 -1.12 -5.29
C HIS A 177 -7.34 -0.84 -6.13
N LEU A 178 -7.30 0.15 -7.02
CA LEU A 178 -8.39 0.45 -7.94
C LEU A 178 -8.67 -0.72 -8.90
N ILE A 179 -7.62 -1.26 -9.52
CA ILE A 179 -7.72 -2.43 -10.40
C ILE A 179 -8.25 -3.63 -9.61
N ASN A 180 -7.72 -3.89 -8.42
CA ASN A 180 -8.13 -4.97 -7.54
C ASN A 180 -9.62 -4.87 -7.22
N TYR A 181 -10.09 -3.69 -6.85
CA TYR A 181 -11.50 -3.46 -6.55
C TYR A 181 -12.39 -3.72 -7.77
N ASN A 182 -11.99 -3.26 -8.96
CA ASN A 182 -12.71 -3.55 -10.20
C ASN A 182 -12.77 -5.07 -10.48
N MET A 183 -11.62 -5.74 -10.47
CA MET A 183 -11.52 -7.16 -10.82
C MET A 183 -12.23 -8.07 -9.82
N ASN A 184 -12.19 -7.73 -8.53
CA ASN A 184 -12.70 -8.59 -7.46
C ASN A 184 -14.07 -8.15 -6.96
N ALA A 185 -14.24 -6.89 -6.55
CA ALA A 185 -15.49 -6.44 -5.95
C ALA A 185 -16.58 -6.15 -7.00
N ILE A 186 -16.24 -5.45 -8.10
CA ILE A 186 -17.20 -5.08 -9.15
C ILE A 186 -17.49 -6.27 -10.08
N ASN A 187 -16.45 -6.85 -10.67
CA ASN A 187 -16.59 -7.93 -11.66
C ASN A 187 -16.74 -9.32 -11.00
N GLY A 188 -16.08 -9.52 -9.87
CA GLY A 188 -16.06 -10.80 -9.15
C GLY A 188 -17.10 -10.94 -8.04
N ASN A 189 -17.82 -9.86 -7.67
CA ASN A 189 -18.77 -9.81 -6.55
C ASN A 189 -18.19 -10.26 -5.19
N LYS A 190 -16.88 -10.17 -4.99
CA LYS A 190 -16.20 -10.53 -3.74
C LYS A 190 -14.94 -9.71 -3.57
N SER A 191 -14.89 -8.85 -2.55
CA SER A 191 -13.67 -8.12 -2.21
C SER A 191 -12.56 -9.08 -1.77
N MET A 192 -11.32 -8.75 -2.14
CA MET A 192 -10.13 -9.44 -1.65
C MET A 192 -9.91 -9.11 -0.17
N ASP A 193 -9.36 -10.04 0.60
CA ASP A 193 -9.00 -9.74 1.99
C ASP A 193 -7.84 -8.75 2.01
N ILE A 194 -7.89 -7.82 2.98
CA ILE A 194 -6.94 -6.69 3.08
C ILE A 194 -5.48 -7.12 2.96
N TRP A 195 -5.09 -8.24 3.59
CA TRP A 195 -3.69 -8.68 3.55
C TRP A 195 -3.21 -9.04 2.15
N LEU A 196 -4.07 -9.60 1.29
CA LEU A 196 -3.68 -10.01 -0.07
C LEU A 196 -3.82 -8.83 -1.04
N ASP A 197 -4.79 -7.95 -0.82
CA ASP A 197 -4.94 -6.69 -1.56
C ASP A 197 -3.67 -5.83 -1.41
N GLU A 198 -3.25 -5.64 -0.17
CA GLU A 198 -2.02 -4.94 0.17
C GLU A 198 -0.76 -5.69 -0.27
N ALA A 199 -0.76 -7.03 -0.26
CA ALA A 199 0.36 -7.81 -0.79
C ALA A 199 0.58 -7.53 -2.28
N LEU A 200 -0.49 -7.55 -3.08
CA LEU A 200 -0.41 -7.26 -4.50
C LEU A 200 -0.04 -5.80 -4.74
N SER A 201 -0.54 -4.86 -3.93
CA SER A 201 -0.17 -3.45 -4.01
C SER A 201 1.30 -3.21 -3.66
N GLU A 202 1.81 -3.79 -2.57
CA GLU A 202 3.24 -3.72 -2.21
C GLU A 202 4.14 -4.39 -3.26
N SER A 203 3.63 -5.37 -4.01
CA SER A 203 4.38 -5.95 -5.12
C SER A 203 4.63 -4.97 -6.27
N THR A 204 3.81 -3.92 -6.43
CA THR A 204 4.04 -2.81 -7.38
C THR A 204 5.24 -1.97 -6.97
N SER A 205 5.45 -1.76 -5.66
CA SER A 205 6.60 -1.02 -5.14
C SER A 205 7.90 -1.70 -5.58
N TYR A 206 7.93 -3.04 -5.58
CA TYR A 206 9.05 -3.81 -6.13
C TYR A 206 9.31 -3.54 -7.62
N LEU A 207 8.26 -3.40 -8.40
CA LEU A 207 8.35 -3.20 -9.85
C LEU A 207 8.75 -1.77 -10.23
N PHE A 208 8.25 -0.78 -9.49
CA PHE A 208 8.26 0.62 -9.94
C PHE A 208 8.96 1.61 -9.00
N SER A 209 9.29 1.22 -7.75
CA SER A 209 9.95 2.11 -6.79
C SER A 209 11.03 1.42 -5.93
N LYS A 210 12.29 1.60 -6.34
CA LYS A 210 13.45 1.11 -5.57
C LYS A 210 13.54 1.72 -4.17
N ASP A 211 13.08 2.96 -3.99
CA ASP A 211 13.16 3.67 -2.72
C ASP A 211 12.19 3.10 -1.70
N ILE A 212 10.94 2.80 -2.10
CA ILE A 212 9.97 2.14 -1.22
C ILE A 212 10.47 0.76 -0.85
N VAL A 213 10.94 -0.04 -1.81
CA VAL A 213 11.49 -1.40 -1.55
C VAL A 213 12.62 -1.36 -0.54
N LYS A 214 13.57 -0.43 -0.73
CA LYS A 214 14.70 -0.26 0.19
C LYS A 214 14.21 0.10 1.59
N SER A 215 13.30 1.07 1.70
CA SER A 215 12.71 1.50 2.97
C SER A 215 11.97 0.35 3.67
N ARG A 216 11.14 -0.42 2.95
CA ARG A 216 10.45 -1.61 3.49
C ARG A 216 11.44 -2.68 3.96
N GLY A 217 12.52 -2.90 3.22
CA GLY A 217 13.60 -3.81 3.60
C GLY A 217 14.35 -3.35 4.86
N GLU A 218 14.66 -2.05 4.96
CA GLU A 218 15.26 -1.45 6.17
C GLU A 218 14.33 -1.64 7.38
N TYR A 219 13.04 -1.32 7.26
CA TYR A 219 12.07 -1.55 8.34
C TYR A 219 11.93 -3.03 8.72
N PHE A 220 11.94 -3.95 7.75
CA PHE A 220 11.92 -5.39 8.03
C PHE A 220 13.19 -5.85 8.76
N VAL A 221 14.33 -5.23 8.48
CA VAL A 221 15.59 -5.54 9.18
C VAL A 221 15.62 -4.85 10.54
N GLU A 222 15.01 -3.70 10.74
CA GLU A 222 15.01 -3.00 12.02
C GLU A 222 13.93 -3.52 12.98
N THR A 223 12.81 -4.01 12.45
CA THR A 223 11.69 -4.55 13.24
C THR A 223 11.44 -6.03 12.96
N PRO A 224 11.11 -6.85 13.97
CA PRO A 224 10.70 -8.24 13.80
C PRO A 224 9.59 -8.37 12.76
N TYR A 225 9.78 -9.27 11.82
CA TYR A 225 8.70 -9.83 11.03
C TYR A 225 7.73 -10.56 11.96
N TYR A 226 6.45 -10.52 11.58
CA TYR A 226 5.41 -11.04 12.44
C TYR A 226 4.21 -11.57 11.64
N SER A 227 3.13 -10.79 11.51
CA SER A 227 1.95 -11.14 10.72
C SER A 227 1.67 -10.03 9.73
N PHE A 228 1.44 -10.40 8.47
CA PHE A 228 0.69 -9.56 7.54
C PHE A 228 -0.75 -10.08 7.34
N TYR A 229 -1.06 -11.31 7.75
CA TYR A 229 -2.40 -11.89 7.64
C TYR A 229 -3.39 -11.29 8.65
N SER A 230 -2.98 -11.16 9.92
CA SER A 230 -3.67 -10.34 10.93
C SER A 230 -3.21 -8.88 10.82
N TRP A 231 -3.49 -8.30 9.67
CA TRP A 231 -3.02 -7.00 9.18
C TRP A 231 -2.98 -5.88 10.22
N TYR A 232 -4.05 -5.72 11.01
CA TYR A 232 -4.19 -4.59 11.94
C TYR A 232 -3.50 -4.82 13.28
N MET A 233 -3.09 -6.05 13.59
CA MET A 233 -2.59 -6.46 14.92
C MET A 233 -3.55 -6.10 16.06
N GLN A 234 -4.84 -6.16 15.75
CA GLN A 234 -5.94 -5.85 16.66
C GLN A 234 -6.84 -7.07 16.84
N SER A 235 -7.51 -7.14 17.99
CA SER A 235 -8.60 -8.08 18.16
C SER A 235 -9.84 -7.64 17.37
N ASN A 236 -10.82 -8.54 17.21
CA ASN A 236 -12.11 -8.23 16.56
C ASN A 236 -12.83 -7.00 17.16
N ASN A 237 -12.58 -6.70 18.44
CA ASN A 237 -13.12 -5.53 19.14
C ASN A 237 -12.29 -4.25 18.93
N ARG A 238 -11.33 -4.26 17.99
CA ARG A 238 -10.39 -3.18 17.67
C ARG A 238 -9.44 -2.79 18.81
N ASN A 239 -9.25 -3.68 19.80
CA ASN A 239 -8.23 -3.48 20.83
C ASN A 239 -6.84 -3.77 20.24
N ASN A 240 -5.91 -2.83 20.41
CA ASN A 240 -4.51 -3.03 20.01
C ASN A 240 -3.91 -4.16 20.85
N ILE A 241 -3.42 -5.21 20.21
CA ILE A 241 -2.82 -6.33 20.94
C ILE A 241 -1.52 -5.85 21.57
N PHE A 242 -0.65 -5.16 20.84
CA PHE A 242 0.65 -4.66 21.34
C PHE A 242 0.62 -3.23 21.92
N GLY A 243 -0.54 -2.74 22.34
CA GLY A 243 -0.68 -1.40 22.93
C GLY A 243 -0.70 -0.23 21.93
N GLU A 244 -0.09 -0.36 20.75
CA GLU A 244 -0.11 0.65 19.70
C GLU A 244 -0.46 0.06 18.31
N ILE A 245 -0.90 0.93 17.40
CA ILE A 245 -1.23 0.58 16.02
C ILE A 245 0.07 0.31 15.24
N SER A 246 0.20 -0.91 14.70
CA SER A 246 1.49 -1.44 14.22
C SER A 246 1.45 -2.04 12.80
N PHE A 247 0.53 -1.57 11.94
CA PHE A 247 0.35 -2.11 10.58
C PHE A 247 1.59 -1.97 9.67
N ILE A 248 2.56 -1.10 10.00
CA ILE A 248 3.83 -0.99 9.26
C ILE A 248 4.66 -2.28 9.29
N ILE A 249 4.51 -3.10 10.34
CA ILE A 249 5.12 -4.43 10.37
C ILE A 249 4.48 -5.33 9.31
N SER A 250 3.16 -5.21 9.10
CA SER A 250 2.44 -5.92 8.05
C SER A 250 2.93 -5.51 6.66
N TYR A 251 3.07 -4.20 6.41
CA TYR A 251 3.62 -3.67 5.14
C TYR A 251 5.05 -4.15 4.88
N SER A 252 5.97 -3.99 5.83
CA SER A 252 7.35 -4.43 5.66
C SER A 252 7.45 -5.96 5.49
N SER A 253 6.67 -6.72 6.26
CA SER A 253 6.61 -8.19 6.14
C SER A 253 6.07 -8.63 4.76
N VAL A 254 4.98 -8.03 4.30
CA VAL A 254 4.35 -8.42 3.03
C VAL A 254 5.19 -8.01 1.83
N SER A 255 5.85 -6.84 1.88
CA SER A 255 6.76 -6.37 0.84
C SER A 255 7.95 -7.33 0.64
N VAL A 256 8.59 -7.74 1.74
CA VAL A 256 9.67 -8.74 1.72
C VAL A 256 9.17 -10.12 1.30
N PHE A 257 7.98 -10.52 1.74
CA PHE A 257 7.35 -11.78 1.35
C PHE A 257 7.09 -11.85 -0.16
N MET A 258 6.50 -10.81 -0.75
CA MET A 258 6.21 -10.76 -2.18
C MET A 258 7.50 -10.74 -3.01
N ASN A 259 8.51 -9.99 -2.57
CA ASN A 259 9.82 -10.03 -3.21
C ASN A 259 10.44 -11.44 -3.16
N TRP A 260 10.33 -12.14 -2.03
CA TRP A 260 10.78 -13.53 -1.91
C TRP A 260 10.04 -14.44 -2.89
N LEU A 261 8.70 -14.36 -2.97
CA LEU A 261 7.91 -15.12 -3.93
C LEU A 261 8.38 -14.88 -5.37
N ASN A 262 8.54 -13.63 -5.77
CA ASN A 262 9.01 -13.29 -7.11
C ASN A 262 10.41 -13.85 -7.37
N ASN A 263 11.34 -13.68 -6.44
CA ASN A 263 12.69 -14.23 -6.55
C ASN A 263 12.68 -15.77 -6.69
N LYS A 264 11.87 -16.48 -5.90
CA LYS A 264 11.76 -17.95 -5.98
C LYS A 264 11.08 -18.45 -7.26
N THR A 265 10.36 -17.59 -7.96
CA THR A 265 9.63 -17.93 -9.19
C THR A 265 10.25 -17.34 -10.45
N GLY A 266 11.53 -16.94 -10.37
CA GLY A 266 12.32 -16.52 -11.54
C GLY A 266 12.40 -15.01 -11.76
N GLY A 267 11.84 -14.21 -10.84
CA GLY A 267 12.02 -12.75 -10.80
C GLY A 267 11.26 -11.96 -11.86
N ASN A 268 10.35 -12.62 -12.60
CA ASN A 268 9.66 -12.08 -13.76
C ASN A 268 8.17 -11.78 -13.52
N TYR A 269 7.78 -11.54 -12.26
CA TYR A 269 6.45 -11.07 -11.83
C TYR A 269 5.25 -11.95 -12.24
N ASN A 270 5.48 -13.12 -12.84
CA ASN A 270 4.43 -14.04 -13.23
C ASN A 270 3.62 -14.55 -12.05
N ILE A 271 4.26 -14.77 -10.89
CA ILE A 271 3.55 -15.19 -9.68
C ILE A 271 2.50 -14.14 -9.25
N TYR A 272 2.80 -12.84 -9.35
CA TYR A 272 1.85 -11.78 -9.01
C TYR A 272 0.66 -11.82 -9.96
N LYS A 273 0.92 -11.97 -11.26
CA LYS A 273 -0.11 -12.11 -12.30
C LYS A 273 -0.99 -13.32 -12.05
N GLU A 274 -0.40 -14.49 -11.77
CA GLU A 274 -1.15 -15.71 -11.49
C GLU A 274 -2.05 -15.58 -10.25
N ILE A 275 -1.56 -14.91 -9.20
CA ILE A 275 -2.35 -14.65 -7.99
C ILE A 275 -3.49 -13.67 -8.31
N ALA A 276 -3.21 -12.54 -8.97
CA ALA A 276 -4.19 -11.51 -9.30
C ALA A 276 -5.33 -12.03 -10.19
N HIS A 277 -5.01 -12.89 -11.17
CA HIS A 277 -5.97 -13.48 -12.11
C HIS A 277 -6.58 -14.82 -11.64
N SER A 278 -6.22 -15.31 -10.44
CA SER A 278 -6.85 -16.51 -9.90
C SER A 278 -8.35 -16.29 -9.62
N SER A 279 -9.13 -17.37 -9.53
CA SER A 279 -10.60 -17.26 -9.42
C SER A 279 -11.04 -16.44 -8.21
N THR A 280 -11.93 -15.46 -8.43
CA THR A 280 -12.54 -14.64 -7.37
C THR A 280 -13.48 -15.44 -6.46
N SER A 281 -13.88 -16.66 -6.86
CA SER A 281 -14.68 -17.55 -6.00
C SER A 281 -13.89 -18.04 -4.78
N LEU A 282 -12.57 -18.18 -4.91
CA LEU A 282 -11.67 -18.70 -3.89
C LEU A 282 -11.44 -17.69 -2.76
N THR A 283 -11.08 -18.17 -1.57
CA THR A 283 -10.57 -17.30 -0.49
C THR A 283 -9.20 -16.73 -0.86
N SER A 284 -8.79 -15.63 -0.23
CA SER A 284 -7.46 -15.06 -0.49
C SER A 284 -6.34 -16.05 -0.18
N GLU A 285 -6.52 -16.88 0.85
CA GLU A 285 -5.57 -17.95 1.19
C GLU A 285 -5.50 -19.03 0.11
N GLU A 286 -6.65 -19.51 -0.40
CA GLU A 286 -6.71 -20.49 -1.51
C GLU A 286 -6.10 -19.93 -2.81
N ARG A 287 -6.28 -18.63 -3.08
CA ARG A 287 -5.69 -17.94 -4.24
C ARG A 287 -4.17 -17.94 -4.18
N LEU A 288 -3.60 -17.55 -3.04
CA LEU A 288 -2.15 -17.57 -2.84
C LEU A 288 -1.61 -19.01 -2.89
N THR A 289 -2.17 -19.89 -2.06
CA THR A 289 -1.67 -21.26 -1.85
C THR A 289 -1.79 -22.14 -3.09
N GLY A 290 -2.87 -21.96 -3.87
CA GLY A 290 -3.05 -22.64 -5.14
C GLY A 290 -1.99 -22.28 -6.18
N ILE A 291 -1.35 -21.10 -6.09
CA ILE A 291 -0.22 -20.72 -6.92
C ILE A 291 1.10 -21.17 -6.30
N THR A 292 1.34 -20.92 -5.00
CA THR A 292 2.60 -21.29 -4.35
C THR A 292 2.86 -22.81 -4.38
N SER A 293 1.81 -23.63 -4.31
CA SER A 293 1.89 -25.08 -4.44
C SER A 293 2.46 -25.51 -5.80
N LYS A 294 2.04 -24.86 -6.91
CA LYS A 294 2.57 -25.12 -8.27
C LYS A 294 4.08 -24.88 -8.37
N TYR A 295 4.58 -23.93 -7.59
CA TYR A 295 6.00 -23.58 -7.52
C TYR A 295 6.77 -24.34 -6.42
N GLY A 296 6.11 -25.26 -5.70
CA GLY A 296 6.74 -26.02 -4.62
C GLY A 296 7.13 -25.16 -3.41
N LEU A 297 6.47 -24.02 -3.20
CA LEU A 297 6.75 -23.09 -2.09
C LEU A 297 5.90 -23.35 -0.85
N GLY A 298 4.93 -24.25 -0.95
CA GLY A 298 4.04 -24.67 0.15
C GLY A 298 2.61 -24.90 -0.34
N ASP A 299 1.96 -25.92 0.22
CA ASP A 299 0.61 -26.35 -0.18
C ASP A 299 -0.52 -25.68 0.63
N ASN A 300 -0.16 -25.01 1.71
CA ASN A 300 -1.06 -24.23 2.57
C ASN A 300 -0.29 -23.02 3.14
N MET A 301 -1.01 -22.07 3.74
CA MET A 301 -0.39 -20.83 4.22
C MET A 301 0.66 -21.07 5.30
N ASP A 302 0.47 -22.07 6.15
CA ASP A 302 1.43 -22.37 7.23
C ASP A 302 2.77 -22.81 6.65
N ASP A 303 2.74 -23.70 5.65
CA ASP A 303 3.93 -24.13 4.92
C ASP A 303 4.58 -22.97 4.17
N VAL A 304 3.79 -22.13 3.49
CA VAL A 304 4.31 -20.96 2.77
C VAL A 304 5.01 -19.98 3.72
N MET A 305 4.40 -19.68 4.87
CA MET A 305 4.98 -18.77 5.87
C MET A 305 6.26 -19.32 6.48
N LEU A 306 6.31 -20.62 6.79
CA LEU A 306 7.50 -21.26 7.34
C LEU A 306 8.61 -21.37 6.29
N ASN A 307 8.28 -21.76 5.05
CA ASN A 307 9.23 -21.84 3.94
C ASN A 307 9.79 -20.47 3.55
N TRP A 308 9.00 -19.41 3.66
CA TRP A 308 9.47 -18.04 3.47
C TRP A 308 10.59 -17.71 4.46
N ILE A 309 10.34 -17.90 5.77
CA ILE A 309 11.34 -17.59 6.80
C ILE A 309 12.57 -18.49 6.69
N ASP A 310 12.41 -19.78 6.39
CA ASP A 310 13.54 -20.67 6.14
C ASP A 310 14.33 -20.29 4.87
N GLY A 311 13.65 -19.84 3.82
CA GLY A 311 14.28 -19.27 2.63
C GLY A 311 15.12 -18.04 2.95
N LEU A 312 14.61 -17.12 3.76
CA LEU A 312 15.39 -15.98 4.25
C LEU A 312 16.61 -16.41 5.08
N SER A 313 16.47 -17.47 5.89
CA SER A 313 17.59 -18.04 6.66
C SER A 313 18.73 -18.54 5.76
N LYS A 314 18.41 -18.98 4.54
CA LYS A 314 19.35 -19.44 3.50
C LYS A 314 19.93 -18.30 2.65
N GLY A 315 19.49 -17.07 2.88
CA GLY A 315 19.91 -15.91 2.08
C GLY A 315 19.22 -15.84 0.71
N ASP A 316 18.01 -16.38 0.56
CA ASP A 316 17.24 -16.31 -0.70
C ASP A 316 17.05 -14.86 -1.19
N LEU A 317 17.04 -13.87 -0.29
CA LEU A 317 17.02 -12.44 -0.61
C LEU A 317 18.27 -11.73 -0.07
N PRO A 318 19.24 -11.38 -0.93
CA PRO A 318 20.43 -10.63 -0.52
C PRO A 318 20.08 -9.29 0.15
N GLY A 319 20.77 -8.97 1.24
CA GLY A 319 20.57 -7.72 2.00
C GLY A 319 19.42 -7.75 3.00
N ILE A 320 18.56 -8.78 2.96
CA ILE A 320 17.53 -9.00 3.96
C ILE A 320 18.04 -10.00 5.00
N SER A 321 17.93 -9.65 6.28
CA SER A 321 18.32 -10.51 7.39
C SER A 321 17.16 -10.72 8.36
N ILE A 322 16.98 -11.97 8.79
CA ILE A 322 16.04 -12.31 9.85
C ILE A 322 16.76 -12.38 11.20
N SER A 323 15.98 -12.38 12.27
CA SER A 323 16.43 -12.40 13.66
C SER A 323 15.45 -13.20 14.50
N ALA A 324 15.94 -13.82 15.57
CA ALA A 324 15.07 -14.40 16.58
C ALA A 324 14.36 -13.31 17.39
N ILE A 325 13.13 -13.56 17.80
CA ILE A 325 12.37 -12.62 18.63
C ILE A 325 12.94 -12.56 20.04
N ASN A 326 13.04 -11.37 20.62
CA ASN A 326 13.41 -11.21 22.03
C ASN A 326 12.18 -11.45 22.93
N PRO A 327 12.09 -12.59 23.64
CA PRO A 327 10.91 -12.91 24.46
C PRO A 327 10.80 -12.06 25.73
N SER A 328 11.86 -11.35 26.09
CA SER A 328 11.91 -10.47 27.26
C SER A 328 11.64 -9.01 26.92
N TYR A 329 11.36 -8.67 25.65
CA TYR A 329 11.10 -7.28 25.27
C TYR A 329 9.71 -6.83 25.73
N PRO A 330 9.59 -5.73 26.51
CA PRO A 330 8.31 -5.32 27.12
C PRO A 330 7.16 -5.07 26.14
N ASN A 331 7.44 -4.54 24.94
CA ASN A 331 6.38 -4.20 23.98
C ASN A 331 5.85 -5.41 23.21
N ILE A 332 6.56 -6.55 23.25
CA ILE A 332 6.11 -7.82 22.66
C ILE A 332 5.56 -8.75 23.74
N SER A 333 6.27 -8.84 24.86
CA SER A 333 6.01 -9.81 25.91
C SER A 333 4.89 -9.32 26.81
N GLN A 334 3.75 -10.01 26.73
CA GLN A 334 2.58 -9.72 27.56
C GLN A 334 2.47 -10.77 28.64
N ASN A 335 2.57 -10.32 29.89
CA ASN A 335 2.49 -11.17 31.07
C ASN A 335 3.46 -12.37 30.99
N GLY A 336 4.67 -12.15 30.43
CA GLY A 336 5.71 -13.16 30.29
C GLY A 336 5.56 -14.11 29.09
N SER A 337 4.63 -13.82 28.17
CA SER A 337 4.37 -14.62 26.97
C SER A 337 4.35 -13.77 25.70
N ILE A 338 4.76 -14.34 24.57
CA ILE A 338 4.61 -13.70 23.26
C ILE A 338 3.24 -14.11 22.69
N PRO A 339 2.30 -13.18 22.46
CA PRO A 339 1.11 -13.50 21.69
C PRO A 339 1.52 -13.78 20.24
N LEU A 340 1.02 -14.86 19.67
CA LEU A 340 1.19 -15.27 18.28
C LEU A 340 -0.20 -15.20 17.62
N LEU A 341 -0.42 -14.18 16.81
CA LEU A 341 -1.67 -13.96 16.05
C LEU A 341 -1.82 -14.99 14.92
N PRO A 342 -3.03 -15.22 14.38
CA PRO A 342 -3.24 -16.07 13.21
C PRO A 342 -2.24 -15.80 12.07
N LYS A 343 -1.64 -16.89 11.57
CA LYS A 343 -0.57 -16.92 10.54
C LYS A 343 0.63 -16.00 10.83
N SER A 344 0.80 -15.51 12.05
CA SER A 344 2.04 -14.82 12.43
C SER A 344 3.18 -15.83 12.54
N VAL A 345 4.37 -15.43 12.11
CA VAL A 345 5.57 -16.26 12.12
C VAL A 345 6.68 -15.55 12.88
N ILE A 346 7.37 -16.27 13.75
CA ILE A 346 8.54 -15.77 14.48
C ILE A 346 9.64 -16.85 14.50
N VAL A 347 10.89 -16.42 14.63
CA VAL A 347 12.01 -17.32 14.93
C VAL A 347 12.37 -17.26 16.40
N TYR A 348 12.66 -18.42 16.96
CA TYR A 348 13.01 -18.60 18.35
C TYR A 348 14.13 -19.64 18.51
N ASN A 349 14.74 -19.67 19.70
CA ASN A 349 15.71 -20.70 20.03
C ASN A 349 15.00 -22.00 20.43
N THR A 350 15.40 -23.13 19.86
CA THR A 350 14.73 -24.43 20.00
C THR A 350 14.81 -25.04 21.42
N ALA A 351 15.49 -24.41 22.37
CA ALA A 351 15.62 -24.89 23.76
C ALA A 351 14.29 -25.01 24.53
N SER A 352 13.19 -24.43 24.04
CA SER A 352 11.85 -24.60 24.61
C SER A 352 10.83 -24.64 23.48
N ILE A 353 10.25 -25.81 23.22
CA ILE A 353 9.22 -25.99 22.18
C ILE A 353 7.86 -25.75 22.86
N PRO A 354 7.17 -24.63 22.57
CA PRO A 354 5.80 -24.47 23.04
C PRO A 354 4.95 -25.62 22.48
N THR A 355 4.06 -26.19 23.29
CA THR A 355 3.13 -27.23 22.83
C THR A 355 1.74 -26.62 22.82
N ASP A 356 1.27 -26.26 21.64
CA ASP A 356 -0.10 -25.82 21.39
C ASP A 356 -0.62 -26.52 20.13
N SER A 357 -1.91 -26.87 20.09
CA SER A 357 -2.51 -27.51 18.90
C SER A 357 -2.59 -26.59 17.69
N LYS A 358 -2.49 -25.27 17.89
CA LYS A 358 -2.63 -24.22 16.87
C LYS A 358 -1.27 -23.70 16.37
N ILE A 359 -0.20 -24.46 16.54
CA ILE A 359 1.12 -24.06 16.03
C ILE A 359 1.75 -25.15 15.19
N LYS A 360 2.56 -24.71 14.23
CA LYS A 360 3.43 -25.56 13.42
C LYS A 360 4.84 -25.00 13.47
N THR A 361 5.84 -25.88 13.49
CA THR A 361 7.25 -25.49 13.61
C THR A 361 8.11 -26.19 12.59
N ILE A 362 9.20 -25.53 12.19
CA ILE A 362 10.30 -26.14 11.46
C ILE A 362 11.63 -25.72 12.09
N GLN A 363 12.65 -26.55 11.93
CA GLN A 363 14.03 -26.13 12.17
C GLN A 363 14.50 -25.32 10.96
N LEU A 364 15.20 -24.21 11.23
CA LEU A 364 15.81 -23.43 10.16
C LEU A 364 17.03 -24.16 9.62
N SER A 365 17.19 -24.12 8.30
CA SER A 365 18.20 -24.90 7.58
C SER A 365 19.28 -24.06 6.90
N GLY A 366 19.22 -22.73 7.03
CA GLY A 366 20.28 -21.82 6.61
C GLY A 366 21.55 -21.94 7.45
N GLU A 367 22.69 -21.60 6.84
CA GLU A 367 23.99 -21.59 7.53
C GLU A 367 23.96 -20.62 8.72
N GLY A 368 24.44 -21.09 9.88
CA GLY A 368 24.44 -20.30 11.11
C GLY A 368 23.14 -20.34 11.91
N TRP A 369 22.08 -21.00 11.44
CA TRP A 369 20.79 -21.10 12.15
C TRP A 369 20.60 -22.38 12.99
N ASN A 370 21.69 -23.12 13.25
CA ASN A 370 21.67 -24.31 14.11
C ASN A 370 21.14 -23.97 15.51
N GLY A 371 20.12 -24.71 15.97
CA GLY A 371 19.48 -24.48 17.27
C GLY A 371 18.36 -23.43 17.26
N PHE A 372 17.90 -23.01 16.08
CA PHE A 372 16.75 -22.12 15.90
C PHE A 372 15.64 -22.80 15.11
N SER A 373 14.42 -22.39 15.42
CA SER A 373 13.21 -22.84 14.76
C SER A 373 12.33 -21.65 14.41
N ALA A 374 11.54 -21.79 13.35
CA ALA A 374 10.40 -20.93 13.10
C ALA A 374 9.13 -21.58 13.67
N VAL A 375 8.21 -20.76 14.16
CA VAL A 375 6.87 -21.18 14.57
C VAL A 375 5.85 -20.28 13.90
N VAL A 376 4.76 -20.88 13.41
CA VAL A 376 3.59 -20.19 12.86
C VAL A 376 2.35 -20.59 13.64
N ASN A 377 1.43 -19.65 13.84
CA ASN A 377 0.08 -19.95 14.32
C ASN A 377 -0.79 -20.41 13.15
N THR A 378 -1.37 -21.59 13.25
CA THR A 378 -2.15 -22.23 12.17
C THR A 378 -3.61 -21.79 12.15
N SER A 379 -4.08 -20.98 13.11
CA SER A 379 -5.42 -20.41 13.09
C SER A 379 -5.61 -19.45 11.90
N GLU A 380 -6.88 -19.26 11.55
CA GLU A 380 -7.35 -18.33 10.53
C GLU A 380 -8.16 -17.20 11.16
N ASN A 381 -8.16 -16.04 10.50
CA ASN A 381 -8.94 -14.88 10.95
C ASN A 381 -10.38 -15.06 10.46
N LYS A 382 -11.34 -15.08 11.38
CA LYS A 382 -12.77 -15.06 11.01
C LYS A 382 -13.19 -13.76 10.32
N LYS A 383 -12.46 -12.68 10.59
CA LYS A 383 -12.63 -11.36 9.98
C LYS A 383 -11.29 -10.88 9.46
N ALA A 384 -11.19 -10.65 8.15
CA ALA A 384 -9.96 -10.24 7.49
C ALA A 384 -9.21 -9.12 8.23
N GLY A 385 -7.94 -9.35 8.53
CA GLY A 385 -7.04 -8.40 9.21
C GLY A 385 -7.16 -8.33 10.74
N TYR A 386 -8.19 -8.95 11.35
CA TYR A 386 -8.41 -8.91 12.81
C TYR A 386 -8.29 -10.30 13.42
N ALA A 387 -7.64 -10.38 14.58
CA ALA A 387 -7.50 -11.62 15.34
C ALA A 387 -8.70 -11.85 16.28
N ASP A 388 -9.15 -13.10 16.37
CA ASP A 388 -9.99 -13.54 17.48
C ASP A 388 -9.08 -13.84 18.69
N GLU A 389 -9.44 -13.37 19.88
CA GLU A 389 -8.64 -13.59 21.10
C GLU A 389 -8.49 -15.08 21.42
N ALA A 390 -9.48 -15.91 21.05
CA ALA A 390 -9.41 -17.36 21.20
C ALA A 390 -8.40 -18.03 20.24
N ASP A 391 -7.99 -17.33 19.19
CA ASP A 391 -7.05 -17.80 18.17
C ASP A 391 -5.63 -17.23 18.37
N ILE A 392 -5.41 -16.43 19.42
CA ILE A 392 -4.08 -15.98 19.82
C ILE A 392 -3.41 -17.05 20.68
N VAL A 393 -2.32 -17.64 20.19
CA VAL A 393 -1.49 -18.57 20.96
C VAL A 393 -0.48 -17.78 21.79
N ARG A 394 -0.32 -18.08 23.08
CA ARG A 394 0.66 -17.40 23.94
C ARG A 394 1.86 -18.29 24.18
N LEU A 395 3.02 -17.90 23.64
CA LEU A 395 4.25 -18.68 23.74
C LEU A 395 5.11 -18.22 24.91
N ASN A 396 5.48 -19.16 25.77
CA ASN A 396 6.48 -18.94 26.82
C ASN A 396 7.85 -19.38 26.28
N LEU A 397 8.64 -18.43 25.81
CA LEU A 397 9.95 -18.68 25.20
C LEU A 397 11.06 -18.24 26.15
N THR A 398 12.16 -18.99 26.17
CA THR A 398 13.35 -18.65 26.94
C THR A 398 14.34 -17.90 26.05
N GLN A 399 14.87 -16.78 26.55
CA GLN A 399 16.02 -16.12 25.92
C GLN A 399 17.29 -16.90 26.28
N VAL A 400 18.12 -17.22 25.30
CA VAL A 400 19.40 -17.91 25.52
C VAL A 400 20.54 -16.91 25.53
N ASN A 401 21.35 -16.94 26.58
CA ASN A 401 22.55 -16.11 26.70
C ASN A 401 23.68 -16.64 25.82
N GLY A 402 24.51 -15.74 25.26
CA GLY A 402 25.75 -16.11 24.57
C GLY A 402 25.62 -16.58 23.13
N LEU A 403 24.57 -16.16 22.41
CA LEU A 403 24.49 -16.35 20.96
C LEU A 403 25.68 -15.69 20.24
N SER A 404 26.09 -16.25 19.11
CA SER A 404 27.13 -15.66 18.27
C SER A 404 26.78 -14.23 17.86
N SER A 405 27.76 -13.35 17.67
CA SER A 405 27.55 -11.93 17.37
C SER A 405 26.76 -11.63 16.07
N SER A 406 26.67 -12.60 15.14
CA SER A 406 25.84 -12.53 13.94
C SER A 406 24.35 -12.79 14.20
N MET A 407 24.00 -13.41 15.33
CA MET A 407 22.64 -13.76 15.72
C MET A 407 22.15 -12.84 16.82
N LYS A 408 21.47 -11.77 16.42
CA LYS A 408 20.88 -10.81 17.35
C LYS A 408 19.41 -11.13 17.57
N TYR A 409 19.02 -11.21 18.85
CA TYR A 409 17.62 -11.08 19.20
C TYR A 409 17.14 -9.68 18.83
N LYS A 410 15.98 -9.58 18.16
CA LYS A 410 15.34 -8.29 17.91
C LYS A 410 14.08 -8.11 18.75
N SER A 411 13.91 -6.88 19.18
CA SER A 411 12.71 -6.35 19.81
C SER A 411 11.77 -5.78 18.76
N LEU A 412 10.46 -5.86 18.99
CA LEU A 412 9.46 -5.11 18.22
C LEU A 412 9.40 -3.72 18.81
N ASP A 413 10.33 -2.89 18.37
CA ASP A 413 10.35 -1.50 18.77
C ASP A 413 9.35 -0.71 17.90
N LEU A 414 8.18 -0.43 18.47
CA LEU A 414 7.15 0.37 17.81
C LEU A 414 7.52 1.86 17.78
N ASP A 415 8.42 2.30 18.67
CA ASP A 415 8.93 3.67 18.70
C ASP A 415 9.98 3.90 17.61
N SER A 416 10.78 2.90 17.24
CA SER A 416 11.72 3.00 16.10
C SER A 416 11.01 3.11 14.75
N LEU A 417 9.72 2.78 14.70
CA LEU A 417 8.85 3.00 13.54
C LEU A 417 8.37 4.47 13.43
N LYS A 418 8.90 5.38 14.26
CA LYS A 418 8.76 6.84 14.11
C LYS A 418 9.79 7.32 13.08
N GLY A 419 9.35 7.41 11.83
CA GLY A 419 10.16 7.85 10.69
C GLY A 419 9.25 8.22 9.51
N TYR A 420 9.75 8.09 8.28
CA TYR A 420 9.00 8.28 7.03
C TYR A 420 8.42 6.94 6.46
N PRO A 421 7.68 6.09 7.21
CA PRO A 421 6.95 5.02 6.55
C PRO A 421 5.80 5.68 5.78
N PHE A 422 5.82 5.50 4.48
CA PHE A 422 4.64 5.76 3.66
C PHE A 422 3.58 4.76 4.07
N ILE A 423 2.43 5.31 4.38
CA ILE A 423 1.24 4.57 4.73
C ILE A 423 0.19 5.03 3.73
N ASP A 424 -0.28 4.08 2.96
CA ASP A 424 -1.49 4.15 2.16
C ASP A 424 -2.66 3.59 2.96
N LYS A 425 -3.89 3.80 2.46
CA LYS A 425 -5.07 3.27 3.11
C LYS A 425 -6.18 3.01 2.12
N VAL A 426 -6.63 1.76 2.06
CA VAL A 426 -7.87 1.43 1.35
C VAL A 426 -9.08 1.81 2.19
N PHE A 427 -9.88 2.75 1.70
CA PHE A 427 -11.15 3.08 2.33
C PHE A 427 -12.29 2.28 1.70
N SER A 428 -12.88 1.39 2.50
CA SER A 428 -14.09 0.65 2.13
C SER A 428 -15.35 1.51 2.31
N LYS A 429 -16.47 1.06 1.73
CA LYS A 429 -17.80 1.68 1.87
C LYS A 429 -18.20 2.03 3.31
N ASP A 430 -17.64 1.35 4.32
CA ASP A 430 -18.00 1.53 5.73
C ASP A 430 -17.26 2.71 6.39
N TYR A 431 -16.26 3.30 5.71
CA TYR A 431 -15.46 4.41 6.24
C TYR A 431 -16.03 5.80 5.94
N ILE A 432 -16.95 5.91 4.98
CA ILE A 432 -17.54 7.20 4.59
C ILE A 432 -19.02 7.17 4.91
N ILE A 433 -19.34 7.47 6.17
CA ILE A 433 -20.65 8.01 6.52
C ILE A 433 -20.44 9.50 6.72
N GLU A 434 -20.77 10.29 5.70
CA GLU A 434 -21.09 11.71 5.81
C GLU A 434 -22.48 11.97 5.25
#